data_AF-A0A920NI24-F1
#
_entry.id   AF-A0A920NI24-F1
#
_cell.length_a   1.000
_cell.length_b   1.000
_cell.length_c   1.000
_cell.angle_alpha   90.00
_cell.angle_beta   90.00
_cell.angle_gamma   90.00
#
_symmetry.space_group_name_H-M   'P 1'
#
loop_
_entity.id
_entity.type
_entity.pdbx_description
1 polymer ?
#
loop_
_entity_poly.entity_id
_entity_poly.type
_entity_poly.pdbx_seq_one_letter_code
_entity_poly.pdbx_strand_id
1 'polypeptide(L)'
;MAGLPWELLAPKHIGVKLTGEMSGWTAPKDVIVYLAGALTVSGGTNSIIEYFGEGTKSISCTGKATITNMGAELGATTSVFPYDNRMEKKPQVN
;
A
#
# COMPACT_ATOMS: atom_id res chain seq x y z
N MET A 1 5.13 1.37 -27.34
CA MET A 1 3.87 0.66 -27.05
C MET A 1 3.13 0.42 -28.35
N ALA A 2 2.62 -0.80 -28.59
CA ALA A 2 2.02 -1.22 -29.87
C ALA A 2 0.55 -0.79 -30.07
N GLY A 3 -0.03 0.01 -29.17
CA GLY A 3 -1.41 0.48 -29.25
C GLY A 3 -2.49 -0.57 -28.93
N LEU A 4 -2.08 -1.78 -28.55
CA LEU A 4 -3.00 -2.84 -28.15
C LEU A 4 -3.45 -2.69 -26.69
N PRO A 5 -4.70 -3.02 -26.34
CA PRO A 5 -5.15 -3.09 -24.95
C PRO A 5 -4.31 -4.07 -24.13
N TRP A 6 -4.08 -3.73 -22.86
CA TRP A 6 -3.48 -4.63 -21.88
C TRP A 6 -4.59 -5.38 -21.14
N GLU A 7 -4.52 -6.72 -21.15
CA GLU A 7 -5.49 -7.57 -20.46
C GLU A 7 -5.06 -7.81 -19.01
N LEU A 8 -6.03 -7.77 -18.09
CA LEU A 8 -5.84 -8.03 -16.67
C LEU A 8 -6.95 -8.94 -16.18
N LEU A 9 -6.59 -10.03 -15.48
CA LEU A 9 -7.54 -10.86 -14.77
C LEU A 9 -8.23 -10.03 -13.67
N ALA A 10 -9.57 -10.08 -13.60
CA ALA A 10 -10.33 -9.35 -12.59
C ALA A 10 -9.86 -9.74 -11.17
N PRO A 11 -9.21 -8.83 -10.42
CA PRO A 11 -8.62 -9.17 -9.14
C PRO A 11 -9.66 -9.14 -8.03
N LYS A 12 -9.42 -9.91 -6.97
CA LYS A 12 -10.14 -9.78 -5.70
C LYS A 12 -9.68 -8.51 -4.95
N HIS A 13 -10.41 -8.14 -3.90
CA HIS A 13 -10.04 -7.01 -3.04
C HIS A 13 -9.77 -7.47 -1.62
N ILE A 14 -8.65 -7.01 -1.05
CA ILE A 14 -8.30 -7.14 0.35
C ILE A 14 -8.26 -5.74 0.95
N GLY A 15 -9.18 -5.46 1.87
CA GLY A 15 -9.24 -4.17 2.57
C GLY A 15 -8.40 -4.17 3.83
N VAL A 16 -7.46 -3.24 3.95
CA VAL A 16 -6.67 -2.99 5.17
C VAL A 16 -7.10 -1.68 5.81
N LYS A 17 -7.81 -1.77 6.93
CA LYS A 17 -8.25 -0.60 7.70
C LYS A 17 -7.14 -0.15 8.66
N LEU A 18 -6.55 1.01 8.41
CA LEU A 18 -5.58 1.66 9.28
C LEU A 18 -6.28 2.64 10.23
N THR A 19 -5.99 2.53 11.52
CA THR A 19 -6.52 3.36 12.60
C THR A 19 -5.39 3.86 13.49
N GLY A 20 -5.56 5.02 14.13
CA GLY A 20 -4.52 5.64 14.94
C GLY A 20 -3.34 6.17 14.12
N GLU A 21 -2.19 6.35 14.76
CA GLU A 21 -0.97 6.87 14.16
C GLU A 21 0.28 6.11 14.64
N MET A 22 1.32 6.08 13.81
CA MET A 22 2.60 5.47 14.18
C MET A 22 3.34 6.35 15.20
N SER A 23 4.00 5.73 16.18
CA SER A 23 4.70 6.44 17.26
C SER A 23 6.09 5.84 17.55
N GLY A 24 6.96 6.62 18.18
CA GLY A 24 8.29 6.17 18.56
C GLY A 24 9.16 5.78 17.36
N TRP A 25 9.61 4.53 17.35
CA TRP A 25 10.48 3.97 16.31
C TRP A 25 9.71 3.28 15.17
N THR A 26 8.38 3.27 15.22
CA THR A 26 7.55 2.65 14.18
C THR A 26 7.62 3.44 12.89
N ALA A 27 7.92 2.74 11.79
CA ALA A 27 8.01 3.27 10.44
C ALA A 27 6.93 2.67 9.52
N PRO A 28 6.61 3.30 8.37
CA PRO A 28 5.68 2.73 7.39
C PRO A 28 6.02 1.29 6.97
N LYS A 29 7.31 0.95 6.94
CA LYS A 29 7.79 -0.42 6.63
C LYS A 29 7.28 -1.47 7.63
N ASP A 30 7.02 -1.08 8.88
CA ASP A 30 6.52 -2.03 9.88
C ASP A 30 5.08 -2.46 9.59
N VAL A 31 4.27 -1.60 8.96
CA VAL A 31 2.91 -1.93 8.53
C VAL A 31 2.92 -3.07 7.52
N ILE A 32 3.79 -3.00 6.51
CA ILE A 32 3.86 -4.03 5.47
C ILE A 32 4.55 -5.31 5.98
N VAL A 33 5.53 -5.21 6.89
CA VAL A 33 6.13 -6.39 7.54
C VAL A 33 5.11 -7.11 8.42
N TYR A 34 4.25 -6.38 9.13
CA TYR A 34 3.13 -6.97 9.86
C TYR A 34 2.16 -7.70 8.93
N LEU A 35 1.76 -7.06 7.83
CA LEU A 35 0.88 -7.67 6.83
C LEU A 35 1.50 -8.90 6.17
N ALA A 36 2.80 -8.90 5.89
CA ALA A 36 3.51 -10.07 5.37
C ALA A 36 3.44 -11.25 6.35
N GLY A 37 3.48 -11.00 7.67
CA GLY A 37 3.24 -12.03 8.67
C GLY A 37 1.78 -12.54 8.70
N ALA A 38 0.82 -11.63 8.53
CA ALA A 38 -0.61 -11.96 8.59
C ALA A 38 -1.15 -12.67 7.33
N LEU A 39 -0.72 -12.22 6.15
CA LEU A 39 -1.17 -12.73 4.85
C LEU A 39 -0.22 -13.76 4.27
N THR A 40 1.03 -13.87 4.77
CA THR A 40 2.10 -14.68 4.20
C THR A 40 2.47 -14.26 2.77
N VAL A 41 3.41 -14.96 2.14
CA VAL A 41 3.96 -14.61 0.82
C VAL A 41 2.98 -14.78 -0.35
N SER A 42 1.88 -15.49 -0.14
CA SER A 42 0.90 -15.79 -1.20
C SER A 42 -0.53 -15.34 -0.89
N GLY A 43 -0.78 -14.72 0.26
CA GLY A 43 -2.13 -14.30 0.67
C GLY A 43 -2.74 -13.19 -0.18
N GLY A 44 -1.93 -12.45 -0.93
CA GLY A 44 -2.36 -11.41 -1.86
C GLY A 44 -2.57 -11.88 -3.29
N THR A 45 -2.34 -13.17 -3.61
CA THR A 45 -2.40 -13.68 -5.00
C THR A 45 -3.72 -13.31 -5.68
N ASN A 46 -3.63 -12.73 -6.89
CA ASN A 46 -4.77 -12.26 -7.69
C ASN A 46 -5.69 -11.27 -6.93
N SER A 47 -5.11 -10.44 -6.07
CA SER A 47 -5.84 -9.44 -5.30
C SER A 47 -5.18 -8.06 -5.36
N ILE A 48 -5.99 -7.01 -5.24
CA ILE A 48 -5.54 -5.66 -4.92
C ILE A 48 -5.65 -5.46 -3.41
N ILE A 49 -4.57 -4.97 -2.78
CA ILE A 49 -4.60 -4.56 -1.39
C ILE A 49 -4.94 -3.08 -1.33
N GLU A 50 -6.11 -2.76 -0.77
CA GLU A 50 -6.60 -1.39 -0.64
C GLU A 50 -6.51 -0.94 0.82
N TYR A 51 -5.73 0.11 1.07
CA TYR A 51 -5.57 0.68 2.39
C TYR A 51 -6.59 1.79 2.61
N PHE A 52 -7.32 1.75 3.71
CA PHE A 52 -8.34 2.77 4.03
C PHE A 52 -8.39 3.07 5.53
N GLY A 53 -9.22 4.03 5.94
CA GLY A 53 -9.35 4.45 7.34
C GLY A 53 -8.54 5.69 7.68
N GLU A 54 -8.77 6.22 8.88
CA GLU A 54 -8.19 7.50 9.33
C GLU A 54 -6.66 7.46 9.44
N GLY A 55 -6.08 6.30 9.75
CA GLY A 55 -4.64 6.14 9.93
C GLY A 55 -3.86 6.36 8.64
N THR A 56 -4.49 6.23 7.47
CA THR A 56 -3.86 6.52 6.16
C THR A 56 -3.33 7.94 6.06
N LYS A 57 -3.99 8.91 6.71
CA LYS A 57 -3.63 10.34 6.71
C LYS A 57 -2.40 10.66 7.57
N SER A 58 -2.04 9.74 8.47
CA SER A 58 -0.84 9.86 9.31
C SER A 58 0.45 9.52 8.53
N ILE A 59 0.32 8.79 7.41
CA ILE A 59 1.47 8.26 6.65
C ILE A 59 1.87 9.22 5.52
N SER A 60 3.17 9.49 5.40
CA SER A 60 3.73 10.31 4.31
C SER A 60 3.53 9.66 2.93
N CYS A 61 3.59 10.45 1.86
CA CYS A 61 3.52 9.92 0.48
C CYS A 61 4.56 8.80 0.23
N THR A 62 5.82 9.07 0.59
CA THR A 62 6.91 8.10 0.44
C THR A 62 6.74 6.88 1.34
N GLY A 63 6.18 7.05 2.54
CA GLY A 63 5.85 5.94 3.43
C GLY A 63 4.76 5.04 2.86
N LYS A 64 3.72 5.63 2.26
CA LYS A 64 2.70 4.89 1.51
C LYS A 64 3.33 4.13 0.35
N ALA A 65 4.25 4.76 -0.39
CA ALA A 65 4.99 4.13 -1.48
C ALA A 65 5.82 2.93 -1.00
N THR A 66 6.46 3.01 0.17
CA THR A 66 7.17 1.88 0.78
C THR A 66 6.23 0.71 1.06
N ILE A 67 5.06 0.98 1.65
CA ILE A 67 4.06 -0.04 1.95
C ILE A 67 3.56 -0.70 0.66
N THR A 68 3.21 0.10 -0.37
CA THR A 68 2.69 -0.43 -1.63
C THR A 68 3.75 -1.14 -2.45
N ASN A 69 5.01 -0.70 -2.39
CA ASN A 69 6.13 -1.35 -3.07
C ASN A 69 6.33 -2.78 -2.55
N MET A 70 6.31 -2.94 -1.22
CA MET A 70 6.46 -4.26 -0.59
C MET A 70 5.17 -5.11 -0.59
N GLY A 71 4.10 -4.64 -1.22
CA GLY A 71 2.89 -5.45 -1.46
C GLY A 71 3.13 -6.56 -2.48
N ALA A 72 4.17 -6.44 -3.32
CA ALA A 72 4.56 -7.45 -4.30
C ALA A 72 4.99 -8.77 -3.63
N GLU A 73 5.63 -8.71 -2.47
CA GLU A 73 6.11 -9.84 -1.67
C GLU A 73 4.97 -10.66 -1.06
N LEU A 74 3.75 -10.11 -1.05
CA LEU A 74 2.53 -10.81 -0.64
C LEU A 74 1.81 -11.46 -1.84
N GLY A 75 2.33 -11.29 -3.06
CA GLY A 75 1.72 -11.78 -4.30
C GLY A 75 0.57 -10.90 -4.82
N ALA A 76 0.41 -9.68 -4.30
CA ALA A 76 -0.64 -8.77 -4.73
C ALA A 76 -0.41 -8.28 -6.17
N THR A 77 -1.48 -8.16 -6.97
CA THR A 77 -1.44 -7.56 -8.30
C THR A 77 -0.98 -6.11 -8.22
N THR A 78 -1.49 -5.39 -7.22
CA THR A 78 -1.01 -4.06 -6.84
C THR A 78 -1.52 -3.72 -5.44
N SER A 79 -1.07 -2.58 -4.92
CA SER A 79 -1.48 -2.02 -3.64
C SER A 79 -1.74 -0.53 -3.81
N VAL A 80 -2.79 -0.02 -3.17
CA VAL A 80 -3.22 1.37 -3.36
C VAL A 80 -3.67 2.03 -2.06
N PHE A 81 -3.33 3.31 -1.93
CA PHE A 81 -3.88 4.21 -0.92
C PHE A 81 -4.81 5.23 -1.60
N PRO A 82 -5.87 5.69 -0.92
CA PRO A 82 -6.66 6.80 -1.39
C PRO A 82 -5.81 8.06 -1.45
N TYR A 83 -6.14 8.94 -2.39
CA TYR A 83 -5.54 10.26 -2.47
C TYR A 83 -5.76 11.04 -1.16
N ASP A 84 -4.71 11.70 -0.68
CA ASP A 84 -4.80 12.64 0.42
C ASP A 84 -3.75 13.76 0.33
N ASN A 85 -3.89 14.76 1.20
CA ASN A 85 -3.03 15.94 1.23
C ASN A 85 -1.54 15.60 1.52
N ARG A 86 -1.23 14.39 2.02
CA ARG A 86 0.17 13.96 2.21
C ARG A 86 0.82 13.61 0.88
N MET A 87 0.05 13.21 -0.14
CA MET A 87 0.53 12.93 -1.50
C MET A 87 0.78 14.19 -2.32
N GLU A 88 0.01 15.26 -2.07
CA GLU A 88 0.17 16.54 -2.77
C GLU A 88 1.42 17.31 -2.34
N LYS A 89 1.88 17.10 -1.10
CA LYS A 89 3.07 17.79 -0.58
C LYS A 89 4.28 17.48 -1.46
N LYS A 90 4.79 18.53 -2.11
CA LYS A 90 6.03 18.47 -2.89
C LYS A 90 7.15 17.91 -2.01
N PRO A 91 8.02 17.03 -2.56
CA PRO A 91 9.20 16.57 -1.85
C PRO A 91 9.97 17.79 -1.34
N GLN A 92 10.23 17.85 -0.03
CA GLN A 92 11.15 18.84 0.50
C GLN A 92 12.56 18.39 0.13
N VAL A 93 13.04 18.88 -1.01
CA VAL A 93 14.44 18.76 -1.39
C VAL A 93 15.17 19.81 -0.55
N ASN A 94 15.85 19.37 0.49
CA ASN A 94 16.86 20.16 1.19
C ASN A 94 18.14 20.20 0.35
#